data_AF-A0A8S3GIA7-F1
#
_entry.id   AF-A0A8S3GIA7-F1
#
_cell.length_a   1.000
_cell.length_b   1.000
_cell.length_c   1.000
_cell.angle_alpha   90.00
_cell.angle_beta   90.00
_cell.angle_gamma   90.00
#
_symmetry.space_group_name_H-M   'P 1'
#
loop_
_entity.id
_entity.type
_entity.pdbx_description
1 polymer ?
#
loop_
_entity_poly.entity_id
_entity_poly.type
_entity_poly.pdbx_seq_one_letter_code
_entity_poly.pdbx_strand_id
1 'polypeptide(L)' 'MFQRRILCGIQPSSVPHIGNYLGAIKKWIDLQNSGDNLVVMLADLHAVTIPREPDALRQKN' A
#
# COMPACT_ATOMS: atom_id res chain seq x y z
N MET A 1 -7.77 -20.28 19.83
CA MET A 1 -6.99 -20.42 18.59
C MET A 1 -6.88 -19.04 17.96
N PHE A 2 -5.66 -18.53 17.73
CA PHE A 2 -5.49 -17.20 17.13
C PHE A 2 -5.87 -17.26 15.65
N GLN A 3 -6.70 -16.31 15.20
CA GLN A 3 -7.04 -16.18 13.79
C GLN A 3 -5.85 -15.62 13.03
N ARG A 4 -5.49 -16.22 11.90
CA ARG A 4 -4.42 -15.74 11.03
C ARG A 4 -4.78 -14.34 10.53
N ARG A 5 -3.86 -13.39 10.64
CA ARG A 5 -4.00 -12.02 10.13
C ARG A 5 -2.88 -11.71 9.14
N ILE A 6 -3.24 -11.06 8.04
CA ILE A 6 -2.32 -10.63 6.98
C ILE A 6 -2.20 -9.12 7.06
N LEU A 7 -0.97 -8.62 7.20
CA LEU A 7 -0.66 -7.18 7.15
C LEU A 7 0.08 -6.88 5.85
N CYS A 8 -0.44 -5.94 5.08
CA CYS A 8 0.16 -5.45 3.83
C CYS A 8 0.37 -3.94 3.90
N GLY A 9 1.43 -3.43 3.27
CA GLY A 9 1.70 -2.00 3.19
C GLY A 9 2.15 -1.57 1.81
N ILE A 10 1.75 -0.36 1.38
CA ILE A 10 2.27 0.28 0.16
C ILE A 10 2.71 1.71 0.50
N GLN A 11 3.88 2.12 0.01
CA GLN A 11 4.29 3.52 0.10
C GLN A 11 3.37 4.39 -0.75
N PRO A 12 3.00 5.60 -0.30
CA PRO A 12 2.33 6.57 -1.16
C PRO A 12 3.27 6.95 -2.32
N SER A 13 3.02 6.36 -3.49
CA SER A 13 3.60 6.77 -4.76
C SER A 13 2.69 7.80 -5.44
N SER A 14 3.23 8.57 -6.40
CA SER A 14 2.45 9.60 -7.09
C SER A 14 1.27 9.00 -7.87
N VAL A 15 1.48 7.90 -8.60
CA VAL A 15 0.45 7.16 -9.32
C VAL A 15 0.80 5.66 -9.28
N PRO A 16 -0.12 4.78 -8.86
CA PRO A 16 0.08 3.33 -8.97
C PRO A 16 0.29 2.91 -10.43
N HIS A 17 1.24 2.02 -10.67
CA HIS A 17 1.51 1.47 -12.01
C HIS A 17 1.19 -0.03 -12.06
N ILE A 18 1.24 -0.62 -13.27
CA ILE A 18 0.89 -2.02 -13.53
C ILE A 18 1.65 -3.02 -12.63
N GLY A 19 2.89 -2.69 -12.26
CA GLY A 19 3.70 -3.47 -11.34
C GLY A 19 3.10 -3.53 -9.93
N ASN A 20 2.56 -2.42 -9.41
CA ASN A 20 1.87 -2.42 -8.12
C ASN A 20 0.60 -3.27 -8.20
N TYR A 21 -0.14 -3.17 -9.31
CA TYR A 21 -1.36 -3.92 -9.51
C TYR A 21 -1.13 -5.43 -9.54
N LEU A 22 -0.25 -5.89 -10.44
CA LEU A 22 0.04 -7.32 -10.60
C LEU A 22 0.83 -7.90 -9.41
N GLY A 23 1.71 -7.10 -8.80
CA GLY A 23 2.56 -7.54 -7.70
C GLY A 23 1.82 -7.72 -6.38
N ALA A 24 0.91 -6.79 -6.07
CA ALA A 24 0.27 -6.69 -4.75
C ALA A 24 -1.24 -6.50 -4.81
N ILE A 25 -1.74 -5.45 -5.48
CA ILE A 25 -3.16 -5.02 -5.35
C ILE A 25 -4.13 -6.12 -5.80
N LYS A 26 -3.84 -6.81 -6.92
CA LYS A 26 -4.68 -7.93 -7.37
C LYS A 26 -4.78 -9.02 -6.30
N LYS A 27 -3.66 -9.38 -5.66
CA LYS A 27 -3.65 -10.40 -4.58
C LYS A 27 -4.42 -9.93 -3.36
N TRP A 28 -4.38 -8.63 -3.04
CA TRP A 28 -5.15 -8.08 -1.92
C TRP A 28 -6.65 -8.19 -2.16
N ILE A 29 -7.10 -7.92 -3.40
CA ILE A 29 -8.50 -8.13 -3.80
C ILE A 29 -8.88 -9.62 -3.66
N ASP A 30 -8.02 -10.52 -4.15
CA ASP A 30 -8.25 -11.96 -4.03
C ASP A 30 -8.37 -12.41 -2.56
N LEU A 31 -7.50 -11.91 -1.67
CA LEU A 31 -7.52 -12.17 -0.22
C LEU A 31 -8.74 -11.57 0.50
N GLN A 32 -9.18 -10.38 0.08
CA GLN A 32 -10.39 -9.77 0.62
C GLN A 32 -11.62 -10.59 0.22
N ASN A 33 -11.67 -11.07 -1.03
CA ASN A 33 -12.78 -11.88 -1.54
C ASN A 33 -12.84 -13.29 -0.92
N SER A 34 -11.72 -13.87 -0.51
CA SER A 34 -11.68 -15.14 0.23
C SER A 34 -12.12 -15.02 1.70
N GLY A 35 -12.32 -13.79 2.20
CA GLY A 35 -12.66 -13.55 3.60
C GLY A 35 -11.47 -13.64 4.56
N ASP A 36 -10.24 -13.58 4.06
CA ASP A 36 -9.05 -13.51 4.91
C ASP A 36 -9.04 -12.21 5.74
N ASN A 37 -8.54 -12.29 6.98
CA ASN A 37 -8.36 -11.13 7.86
C ASN A 37 -7.16 -10.30 7.39
N LEU A 38 -7.43 -9.42 6.41
CA LEU A 38 -6.45 -8.55 5.76
C LEU A 38 -6.50 -7.12 6.32
N VAL A 39 -5.33 -6.57 6.67
CA VAL A 39 -5.13 -5.17 7.02
C VAL A 39 -4.17 -4.56 5.99
N VAL A 40 -4.60 -3.47 5.35
CA VAL A 40 -3.79 -2.72 4.38
C VAL A 40 -3.43 -1.36 4.96
N MET A 41 -2.15 -1.00 4.94
CA MET A 41 -1.62 0.25 5.48
C MET A 41 -1.00 1.11 4.39
N LEU A 42 -1.27 2.41 4.43
CA LEU A 42 -0.50 3.39 3.68
C LEU A 42 0.77 3.75 4.47
N ALA A 43 1.94 3.44 3.92
CA ALA A 43 3.22 3.55 4.60
C ALA A 43 3.84 4.95 4.45
N ASP A 44 3.14 6.00 4.87
CA ASP A 44 3.55 7.40 4.67
C ASP A 44 4.90 7.74 5.31
N LEU A 45 5.19 7.18 6.48
CA LEU A 45 6.49 7.34 7.13
C LEU A 45 7.65 6.67 6.37
N HIS A 46 7.37 5.62 5.59
CA HIS A 46 8.39 5.01 4.72
C HIS A 46 8.66 5.86 3.48
N ALA A 47 7.81 6.85 3.23
CA ALA A 47 7.91 7.72 2.08
C ALA A 47 8.85 8.92 2.35
N VAL A 48 9.00 9.33 3.61
CA VAL A 48 9.84 10.46 4.04
C VAL A 48 11.32 10.09 4.28
N THR A 49 11.66 8.80 4.22
CA THR A 49 13.06 8.34 4.37
C THR A 49 13.90 8.53 3.11
N ILE A 50 13.28 8.95 2.01
CA ILE A 50 13.91 9.23 0.73
C ILE A 50 13.92 10.76 0.54
N PRO A 51 15.04 11.37 0.12
CA PRO A 51 15.06 12.79 -0.23
C PRO A 51 13.96 13.10 -1.26
N ARG A 52 13.09 14.05 -0.92
CA ARG A 52 12.00 14.51 -1.79
C ARG A 52 12.16 15.99 -2.07
N GLU A 53 11.89 16.39 -3.30
CA GLU A 53 11.69 17.80 -3.64
C GLU A 53 10.52 18.36 -2.79
N PRO A 54 10.73 19.43 -2.01
CA PRO A 54 9.76 19.95 -1.03
C PRO A 54 8.36 20.24 -1.59
N ASP A 55 8.28 20.53 -2.89
CA ASP A 55 7.05 20.94 -3.57
C ASP A 55 6.19 19.75 -4.04
N ALA A 56 6.77 18.56 -4.18
CA ALA A 56 6.05 17.37 -4.64
C ALA A 56 5.08 16.81 -3.58
N LEU A 57 5.25 17.18 -2.31
CA LEU A 57 4.36 16.78 -1.21
C LEU A 57 3.13 17.68 -1.06
N ARG A 58 3.17 18.93 -1.58
CA ARG A 58 2.07 19.90 -1.45
C ARG A 58 1.07 19.86 -2.59
N GLN A 59 1.48 19.39 -3.77
CA GLN A 59 0.58 19.19 -4.91
C GLN A 59 0.01 17.78 -4.91
N LYS A 60 -1.11 17.58 -4.20
CA LYS A 60 -2.15 16.59 -4.51
C LYS A 60 -3.31 16.78 -3.54
N ASN A 61 -3.98 17.93 -3.67
CA ASN A 61 -5.38 18.11 -3.30
C ASN A 61 -6.17 18.29 -4.59
#